data_AF-A0AAW0KAA9-F1
#
_entry.id   AF-A0AAW0KAA9-F1
#
_cell.length_a   1.000
_cell.length_b   1.000
_cell.length_c   1.000
_cell.angle_alpha   90.00
_cell.angle_beta   90.00
_cell.angle_gamma   90.00
#
_symmetry.space_group_name_H-M   'P 1'
#
loop_
_entity.id
_entity.type
_entity.pdbx_description
1 polymer ?
#
loop_
_entity_poly.entity_id
_entity_poly.type
_entity_poly.pdbx_seq_one_letter_code
_entity_poly.pdbx_strand_id
1 'polypeptide(L)'
;MDSKAAERGASENEKETPQEQEQEQVVNPWEVAAKDGGKIDYDKLIDKFGCQRLDPSLIDRVERLTSRRAHVFLRRGVFFAHRDFNEILDAYERGEKFYLYTGRGPSSEALHLGHLIPFMFTQYLQEAFKVPLVIQLTDDEKFLWKNLTVEESRRLARENPRTSLLAVLNQENLHLL
;
A
#
# COMPACT_ATOMS: atom_id res chain seq x y z
N MET A 1 -70.35 20.18 -36.04
CA MET A 1 -70.48 18.85 -36.66
C MET A 1 -69.31 18.74 -37.61
N ASP A 2 -68.16 18.34 -37.06
CA ASP A 2 -67.48 17.05 -37.35
C ASP A 2 -66.57 17.25 -38.57
N SER A 3 -65.27 16.94 -38.61
CA SER A 3 -64.54 15.85 -37.97
C SER A 3 -63.02 16.04 -38.14
N LYS A 4 -62.26 15.61 -37.13
CA LYS A 4 -60.85 15.15 -37.10
C LYS A 4 -60.05 15.12 -38.42
N ALA A 5 -58.83 15.67 -38.36
CA ALA A 5 -57.63 14.98 -38.83
C ALA A 5 -56.47 15.32 -37.89
N ALA A 6 -55.85 14.26 -37.37
CA ALA A 6 -54.75 14.30 -36.42
C ALA A 6 -53.41 14.25 -37.17
N GLU A 7 -52.45 15.08 -36.79
CA GLU A 7 -51.04 14.83 -37.05
C GLU A 7 -50.27 14.82 -35.74
N ARG A 8 -49.61 13.69 -35.52
CA ARG A 8 -48.71 13.35 -34.42
C ARG A 8 -47.27 13.54 -34.89
N GLY A 9 -46.40 13.90 -33.95
CA GLY A 9 -44.95 13.66 -34.04
C GLY A 9 -44.15 14.97 -34.10
N ALA A 10 -43.16 15.24 -33.27
CA ALA A 10 -42.42 14.40 -32.36
C ALA A 10 -42.10 15.18 -31.08
N SER A 11 -42.41 14.59 -29.92
CA SER A 11 -41.71 14.89 -28.68
C SER A 11 -40.32 14.28 -28.86
N GLU A 12 -39.30 15.14 -28.96
CA GLU A 12 -37.92 14.73 -28.80
C GLU A 12 -37.79 14.18 -27.39
N ASN A 13 -37.82 12.85 -27.33
CA ASN A 13 -37.54 12.08 -26.14
C ASN A 13 -36.02 12.21 -25.94
N GLU A 14 -35.60 13.12 -25.06
CA GLU A 14 -34.24 13.13 -24.52
C GLU A 14 -33.98 11.73 -23.96
N LYS A 15 -33.27 10.91 -24.75
CA LYS A 15 -32.71 9.67 -24.26
C LYS A 15 -31.67 10.06 -23.24
N GLU A 16 -32.06 10.05 -21.96
CA GLU A 16 -31.11 9.86 -20.87
C GLU A 16 -30.27 8.64 -21.22
N THR A 17 -29.04 8.91 -21.64
CA THR A 17 -28.02 7.89 -21.83
C THR A 17 -27.91 7.15 -20.49
N PRO A 18 -27.98 5.81 -20.46
CA PRO A 18 -27.73 5.09 -19.23
C PRO A 18 -26.37 5.51 -18.71
N GLN A 19 -26.29 6.08 -17.51
CA GLN A 19 -25.03 6.23 -16.81
C GLN A 19 -24.39 4.85 -16.78
N GLU A 20 -23.35 4.65 -17.59
CA GLU A 20 -22.48 3.50 -17.45
C GLU A 20 -22.02 3.51 -16.00
N GLN A 21 -22.42 2.49 -15.24
CA GLN A 21 -21.85 2.25 -13.93
C GLN A 21 -20.36 2.06 -14.16
N GLU A 22 -19.58 3.12 -13.87
CA GLU A 22 -18.13 3.09 -13.99
C GLU A 22 -17.62 1.93 -13.13
N GLN A 23 -17.14 0.88 -13.77
CA GLN A 23 -16.48 -0.20 -13.06
C GLN A 23 -15.23 0.37 -12.39
N GLU A 24 -15.28 0.50 -11.06
CA GLU A 24 -14.16 0.96 -10.24
C GLU A 24 -13.03 -0.07 -10.20
N GLN A 25 -11.79 0.41 -10.09
CA GLN A 25 -10.64 -0.46 -9.77
C GLN A 25 -10.82 -1.13 -8.40
N VAL A 26 -10.37 -2.39 -8.30
CA VAL A 26 -10.41 -3.18 -7.06
C VAL A 26 -9.01 -3.23 -6.46
N VAL A 27 -8.85 -2.71 -5.25
CA VAL A 27 -7.61 -2.80 -4.49
C VAL A 27 -7.97 -3.14 -3.05
N ASN A 28 -7.61 -4.33 -2.61
CA ASN A 28 -7.78 -4.82 -1.25
C ASN A 28 -6.62 -5.77 -0.88
N PRO A 29 -6.54 -6.28 0.36
CA PRO A 29 -5.42 -7.15 0.79
C PRO A 29 -5.26 -8.47 0.01
N TRP A 30 -6.26 -8.89 -0.77
CA TRP A 30 -6.28 -10.17 -1.48
C TRP A 30 -6.28 -10.03 -3.00
N GLU A 31 -6.78 -8.91 -3.52
CA GLU A 31 -7.02 -8.68 -4.94
C GLU A 31 -6.62 -7.26 -5.37
N VAL A 32 -5.95 -7.20 -6.52
CA VAL A 32 -5.62 -5.96 -7.23
C VAL A 32 -6.03 -6.13 -8.68
N ALA A 33 -7.02 -5.35 -9.14
CA ALA A 33 -7.51 -5.35 -10.51
C ALA A 33 -7.78 -3.91 -10.97
N ALA A 34 -7.21 -3.54 -12.12
CA ALA A 34 -7.48 -2.28 -12.78
C ALA A 34 -8.73 -2.37 -13.66
N LYS A 35 -9.34 -1.22 -13.96
CA LYS A 35 -10.43 -1.12 -14.93
C LYS A 35 -9.96 -1.64 -16.30
N ASP A 36 -10.68 -2.61 -16.87
CA ASP A 36 -10.45 -3.18 -18.20
C ASP A 36 -9.02 -3.69 -18.46
N GLY A 37 -8.31 -4.15 -17.42
CA GLY A 37 -6.91 -4.59 -17.52
C GLY A 37 -5.91 -3.45 -17.77
N GLY A 38 -6.34 -2.20 -17.56
CA GLY A 38 -5.52 -1.00 -17.65
C GLY A 38 -4.53 -0.84 -16.49
N LYS A 39 -4.09 0.41 -16.26
CA LYS A 39 -3.22 0.75 -15.12
C LYS A 39 -4.07 1.15 -13.92
N ILE A 40 -3.54 0.87 -12.73
CA ILE A 40 -4.11 1.38 -11.47
C ILE A 40 -3.96 2.89 -11.44
N ASP A 41 -5.05 3.57 -11.11
CA ASP A 41 -5.10 5.02 -10.90
C ASP A 41 -4.80 5.30 -9.42
N TYR A 42 -3.54 5.64 -9.14
CA TYR A 42 -3.08 5.88 -7.78
C TYR A 42 -3.66 7.15 -7.14
N ASP A 43 -4.03 8.16 -7.93
CA ASP A 43 -4.66 9.37 -7.40
C ASP A 43 -6.06 9.06 -6.87
N LYS A 44 -6.85 8.30 -7.63
CA LYS A 44 -8.14 7.79 -7.13
C LYS A 44 -8.00 6.94 -5.86
N LEU A 45 -6.91 6.18 -5.70
CA LEU A 45 -6.67 5.40 -4.48
C LEU A 45 -6.37 6.30 -3.28
N ILE A 46 -5.61 7.39 -3.47
CA ILE A 46 -5.33 8.35 -2.39
C ILE A 46 -6.63 8.90 -1.84
N ASP A 47 -7.51 9.37 -2.72
CA ASP A 47 -8.81 9.93 -2.34
C ASP A 47 -9.72 8.87 -1.70
N LYS A 48 -9.86 7.69 -2.35
CA LYS A 48 -10.73 6.59 -1.87
C LYS A 48 -10.35 6.11 -0.48
N PHE A 49 -9.06 5.99 -0.20
CA PHE A 49 -8.61 5.57 1.12
C PHE A 49 -8.51 6.74 2.10
N GLY A 50 -8.47 7.99 1.65
CA GLY A 50 -8.28 9.17 2.52
C GLY A 50 -6.82 9.33 2.96
N CYS A 51 -5.89 8.95 2.10
CA CYS A 51 -4.46 9.18 2.29
C CYS A 51 -4.10 10.59 1.83
N GLN A 52 -2.88 11.01 2.14
CA GLN A 52 -2.26 12.22 1.60
C GLN A 52 -1.18 11.85 0.59
N ARG A 53 -0.99 12.67 -0.44
CA ARG A 53 0.06 12.48 -1.44
C ARG A 53 1.42 12.73 -0.79
N LEU A 54 2.38 11.83 -1.05
CA LEU A 54 3.77 12.06 -0.69
C LEU A 54 4.38 12.97 -1.76
N ASP A 55 4.41 14.27 -1.46
CA ASP A 55 4.90 15.31 -2.36
C ASP A 55 6.42 15.54 -2.25
N PRO A 56 7.03 16.31 -3.19
CA PRO A 56 8.45 16.61 -3.14
C PRO A 56 8.90 17.33 -1.86
N SER A 57 8.05 18.15 -1.24
CA SER A 57 8.41 18.90 -0.02
C SER A 57 8.63 17.97 1.17
N LEU A 58 7.83 16.90 1.27
CA LEU A 58 8.02 15.84 2.26
C LEU A 58 9.31 15.04 2.01
N ILE A 59 9.63 14.78 0.74
CA ILE A 59 10.88 14.08 0.37
C ILE A 59 12.09 14.92 0.80
N ASP A 60 12.08 16.22 0.48
CA ASP A 60 13.14 17.15 0.86
C ASP A 60 13.25 17.27 2.39
N ARG A 61 12.11 17.24 3.09
CA ARG A 61 12.06 17.25 4.55
C ARG A 61 12.70 16.00 5.15
N VAL A 62 12.46 14.81 4.59
CA VAL A 62 13.14 13.57 4.99
C VAL A 62 14.64 13.68 4.79
N GLU A 63 15.10 14.19 3.64
CA GLU A 63 16.53 14.37 3.37
C GLU A 63 17.18 15.32 4.38
N ARG A 64 16.53 16.46 4.67
CA ARG A 64 17.01 17.44 5.65
C ARG A 64 17.11 16.86 7.06
N LEU A 65 16.04 16.22 7.54
CA LEU A 65 15.98 15.71 8.91
C LEU A 65 16.96 14.55 9.14
N THR A 66 17.08 13.66 8.17
CA THR A 66 17.92 12.46 8.31
C THR A 66 19.37 12.68 7.85
N SER A 67 19.65 13.83 7.21
CA SER A 67 20.93 14.10 6.53
C SER A 67 21.32 12.98 5.56
N ARG A 68 20.33 12.31 4.98
CA ARG A 68 20.50 11.16 4.10
C ARG A 68 19.67 11.35 2.84
N ARG A 69 20.29 11.11 1.70
CA ARG A 69 19.59 11.15 0.41
C ARG A 69 18.36 10.22 0.45
N ALA A 70 17.23 10.71 -0.06
CA ALA A 70 15.95 10.03 -0.08
C ALA A 70 16.08 8.64 -0.72
N HIS A 71 15.24 7.68 -0.38
CA HIS A 71 15.26 6.43 -1.11
C HIS A 71 14.83 6.63 -2.57
N VAL A 72 15.32 5.79 -3.48
CA VAL A 72 14.88 5.83 -4.90
C VAL A 72 13.37 5.62 -5.03
N PHE A 73 12.76 4.89 -4.11
CA PHE A 73 11.32 4.65 -4.08
C PHE A 73 10.50 5.89 -3.70
N LEU A 74 11.06 6.83 -2.94
CA LEU A 74 10.45 8.13 -2.70
C LEU A 74 10.56 9.00 -3.96
N ARG A 75 11.78 9.16 -4.48
CA ARG A 75 12.05 10.01 -5.66
C ARG A 75 11.32 9.59 -6.93
N ARG A 76 10.99 8.30 -7.08
CA ARG A 76 10.28 7.76 -8.25
C ARG A 76 8.79 7.55 -8.01
N GLY A 77 8.26 7.94 -6.84
CA GLY A 77 6.84 7.77 -6.51
C GLY A 77 6.39 6.31 -6.42
N VAL A 78 7.28 5.39 -6.01
CA VAL A 78 6.92 3.99 -5.71
C VAL A 78 6.17 3.95 -4.38
N PHE A 79 6.65 4.68 -3.36
CA PHE A 79 5.85 5.08 -2.22
C PHE A 79 5.30 6.48 -2.51
N PHE A 80 3.99 6.57 -2.75
CA PHE A 80 3.34 7.77 -3.29
C PHE A 80 2.32 8.40 -2.35
N ALA A 81 1.97 7.73 -1.26
CA ALA A 81 0.95 8.18 -0.32
C ALA A 81 1.36 7.87 1.12
N HIS A 82 0.82 8.64 2.06
CA HIS A 82 1.03 8.46 3.49
C HIS A 82 -0.21 8.88 4.31
N ARG A 83 -0.18 8.60 5.61
CA ARG A 83 -1.04 9.23 6.63
C ARG A 83 -0.16 9.62 7.80
N ASP A 84 -0.37 10.82 8.32
CA ASP A 84 0.28 11.36 9.53
C ASP A 84 1.82 11.32 9.51
N PHE A 85 2.43 11.20 8.32
CA PHE A 85 3.88 11.18 8.20
C PHE A 85 4.50 12.52 8.63
N ASN A 86 3.80 13.64 8.40
CA ASN A 86 4.21 14.92 8.95
C ASN A 86 4.33 14.89 10.49
N GLU A 87 3.41 14.23 11.18
CA GLU A 87 3.45 14.12 12.64
C GLU A 87 4.68 13.32 13.11
N ILE A 88 5.03 12.26 12.39
CA ILE A 88 6.27 11.50 12.64
C ILE A 88 7.51 12.36 12.42
N LEU A 89 7.55 13.15 11.34
CA LEU A 89 8.67 14.05 11.06
C LEU A 89 8.77 15.17 12.11
N ASP A 90 7.64 15.71 12.57
CA ASP A 90 7.58 16.70 13.65
C ASP A 90 8.09 16.10 14.96
N ALA A 91 7.64 14.88 15.31
CA ALA A 91 8.09 14.15 16.49
C ALA A 91 9.60 13.90 16.45
N TYR A 92 10.12 13.46 15.30
CA TYR A 92 11.56 13.27 15.09
C TYR A 92 12.35 14.57 15.25
N GLU A 93 11.86 15.68 14.70
CA GLU A 93 12.47 17.01 14.82
C GLU A 93 12.50 17.51 16.29
N ARG A 94 11.51 17.11 17.10
CA ARG A 94 11.48 17.35 18.56
C ARG A 94 12.33 16.38 19.37
N GLY A 95 12.94 15.37 18.75
CA GLY A 95 13.72 14.33 19.44
C GLY A 95 12.85 13.28 20.16
N GLU A 96 11.57 13.18 19.81
CA GLU A 96 10.67 12.16 20.33
C GLU A 96 10.98 10.79 19.71
N LYS A 97 10.73 9.74 20.48
CA LYS A 97 11.01 8.36 20.05
C LYS A 97 9.79 7.80 19.32
N PHE A 98 10.05 7.12 18.23
CA PHE A 98 9.09 6.27 17.52
C PHE A 98 9.78 4.97 17.08
N TYR A 99 9.02 4.04 16.54
CA TYR A 99 9.53 2.79 15.99
C TYR A 99 8.84 2.47 14.66
N LEU A 100 9.46 1.62 13.86
CA LEU A 100 8.89 1.14 12.61
C LEU A 100 8.19 -0.20 12.83
N TYR A 101 7.08 -0.39 12.13
CA TYR A 101 6.33 -1.63 12.12
C TYR A 101 6.01 -2.05 10.69
N THR A 102 6.24 -3.32 10.37
CA THR A 102 5.80 -3.94 9.11
C THR A 102 5.51 -5.42 9.36
N GLY A 103 5.01 -6.12 8.34
CA GLY A 103 4.68 -7.54 8.50
C GLY A 103 4.75 -8.33 7.21
N ARG A 104 4.72 -9.66 7.37
CA ARG A 104 4.68 -10.62 6.27
C ARG A 104 3.86 -11.84 6.68
N GLY A 105 2.78 -12.11 5.96
CA GLY A 105 2.03 -13.36 6.12
C GLY A 105 2.67 -14.52 5.34
N PRO A 106 3.34 -15.50 5.96
CA PRO A 106 4.13 -16.52 5.27
C PRO A 106 3.24 -17.51 4.53
N SER A 107 2.90 -17.20 3.28
CA SER A 107 1.90 -17.91 2.47
C SER A 107 2.46 -19.03 1.59
N SER A 108 3.77 -19.06 1.38
CA SER A 108 4.52 -19.98 0.51
C SER A 108 6.00 -19.94 0.89
N GLU A 109 6.77 -20.96 0.48
CA GLU A 109 8.23 -21.00 0.67
C GLU A 109 8.97 -19.97 -0.19
N ALA A 110 8.44 -19.66 -1.37
CA ALA A 110 9.07 -18.75 -2.31
C ALA A 110 8.64 -17.29 -2.05
N LEU A 111 9.65 -16.41 -1.93
CA LEU A 111 9.51 -14.97 -1.99
C LEU A 111 9.79 -14.50 -3.42
N HIS A 112 8.86 -13.77 -4.04
CA HIS A 112 9.12 -13.03 -5.28
C HIS A 112 9.68 -11.63 -5.00
N LEU A 113 10.29 -11.01 -6.02
CA LEU A 113 10.92 -9.68 -5.93
C LEU A 113 9.99 -8.58 -5.40
N GLY A 114 8.69 -8.66 -5.69
CA GLY A 114 7.71 -7.71 -5.14
C GLY A 114 7.69 -7.63 -3.62
N HIS A 115 8.01 -8.72 -2.90
CA HIS A 115 8.08 -8.69 -1.44
C HIS A 115 9.26 -7.87 -0.91
N LEU A 116 10.30 -7.64 -1.72
CA LEU A 116 11.48 -6.88 -1.29
C LEU A 116 11.19 -5.38 -1.19
N ILE A 117 10.20 -4.86 -1.93
CA ILE A 117 9.94 -3.42 -2.01
C ILE A 117 9.63 -2.81 -0.62
N PRO A 118 8.72 -3.37 0.20
CA PRO A 118 8.50 -2.88 1.56
C PRO A 118 9.74 -3.02 2.44
N PHE A 119 10.43 -4.16 2.44
CA PHE A 119 11.58 -4.37 3.35
C PHE A 119 12.79 -3.50 3.02
N MET A 120 13.12 -3.33 1.73
CA MET A 120 14.17 -2.40 1.30
C MET A 120 13.85 -0.96 1.73
N PHE A 121 12.57 -0.56 1.67
CA PHE A 121 12.18 0.77 2.11
C PHE A 121 12.22 0.91 3.63
N THR A 122 11.74 -0.09 4.36
CA THR A 122 11.80 -0.12 5.82
C THR A 122 13.25 -0.11 6.32
N GLN A 123 14.16 -0.83 5.67
CA GLN A 123 15.60 -0.76 5.98
C GLN A 123 16.13 0.67 5.81
N TYR A 124 15.82 1.33 4.69
CA TYR A 124 16.22 2.72 4.48
C TYR A 124 15.71 3.63 5.60
N LEU A 125 14.44 3.50 5.99
CA LEU A 125 13.86 4.29 7.08
C LEU A 125 14.54 3.99 8.42
N GLN A 126 14.78 2.72 8.74
CA GLN A 126 15.43 2.30 9.97
C GLN A 126 16.81 2.94 10.09
N GLU A 127 17.60 2.92 9.01
CA GLU A 127 18.94 3.51 9.02
C GLU A 127 18.92 5.05 8.97
N ALA A 128 17.97 5.65 8.26
CA ALA A 128 17.86 7.11 8.14
C ALA A 128 17.42 7.76 9.46
N PHE A 129 16.44 7.15 10.14
CA PHE A 129 15.90 7.67 11.39
C PHE A 129 16.55 7.06 12.64
N LYS A 130 17.32 5.97 12.50
CA LYS A 130 17.99 5.25 13.60
C LYS A 130 17.02 4.79 14.69
N VAL A 131 15.91 4.21 14.26
CA VAL A 131 14.80 3.78 15.12
C VAL A 131 14.70 2.25 15.19
N PRO A 132 14.10 1.70 16.27
CA PRO A 132 13.80 0.27 16.35
C PRO A 132 12.82 -0.17 15.26
N LEU A 133 12.92 -1.43 14.84
CA LEU A 133 12.05 -2.04 13.85
C LEU A 133 11.42 -3.32 14.41
N VAL A 134 10.09 -3.41 14.34
CA VAL A 134 9.33 -4.62 14.64
C VAL A 134 8.76 -5.19 13.34
N ILE A 135 8.96 -6.48 13.12
CA ILE A 135 8.38 -7.21 11.99
C ILE A 135 7.51 -8.35 12.50
N GLN A 136 6.22 -8.31 12.17
CA GLN A 136 5.28 -9.39 12.49
C GLN A 136 5.24 -10.43 11.37
N LEU A 137 5.29 -11.71 11.75
CA LEU A 137 5.01 -12.82 10.86
C LEU A 137 3.62 -13.39 11.17
N THR A 138 2.62 -13.08 10.33
CA THR A 138 1.22 -13.45 10.57
C THR A 138 0.93 -14.91 10.18
N ASP A 139 1.54 -15.85 10.90
CA ASP A 139 1.37 -17.29 10.68
C ASP A 139 -0.03 -17.78 11.08
N ASP A 140 -0.61 -17.19 12.14
CA ASP A 140 -1.99 -17.34 12.58
C ASP A 140 -3.01 -16.97 11.49
N GLU A 141 -2.82 -15.84 10.80
CA GLU A 141 -3.64 -15.43 9.67
C GLU A 141 -3.57 -16.50 8.57
N LYS A 142 -2.39 -17.06 8.27
CA LYS A 142 -2.28 -18.11 7.25
C LYS A 142 -2.90 -19.43 7.68
N PHE A 143 -2.88 -19.77 8.96
CA PHE A 143 -3.63 -20.90 9.49
C PHE A 143 -5.15 -20.72 9.36
N LEU A 144 -5.67 -19.51 9.63
CA LEU A 144 -7.11 -19.25 9.54
C LEU A 144 -7.63 -19.17 8.10
N TRP A 145 -6.81 -18.67 7.17
CA TRP A 145 -7.23 -18.40 5.79
C TRP A 145 -6.78 -19.45 4.78
N LYS A 146 -5.83 -20.32 5.14
CA LYS A 146 -5.44 -21.48 4.33
C LYS A 146 -5.64 -22.74 5.16
N ASN A 147 -5.97 -23.86 4.51
CA ASN A 147 -6.03 -25.19 5.15
C ASN A 147 -4.61 -25.71 5.51
N LEU A 148 -3.80 -24.89 6.17
CA LEU A 148 -2.48 -25.25 6.69
C LEU A 148 -2.63 -25.76 8.11
N THR A 149 -1.74 -26.67 8.52
CA THR A 149 -1.64 -27.06 9.93
C THR A 149 -0.89 -26.00 10.72
N VAL A 150 -1.04 -26.02 12.05
CA VAL A 150 -0.30 -25.12 12.96
C VAL A 150 1.21 -25.35 12.81
N GLU A 151 1.62 -26.61 12.68
CA GLU A 151 3.02 -27.02 12.52
C GLU A 151 3.63 -26.44 11.24
N GLU A 152 2.90 -26.51 10.13
CA GLU A 152 3.37 -26.02 8.84
C GLU A 152 3.43 -24.48 8.81
N SER A 153 2.44 -23.81 9.39
CA SER A 153 2.42 -22.34 9.50
C SER A 153 3.63 -21.84 10.31
N ARG A 154 3.94 -22.51 11.43
CA ARG A 154 5.12 -22.21 12.25
C ARG A 154 6.45 -22.51 11.54
N ARG A 155 6.51 -23.57 10.73
CA ARG A 155 7.70 -23.89 9.93
C ARG A 155 7.97 -22.76 8.93
N LEU A 156 6.95 -22.36 8.16
CA LEU A 156 7.04 -21.29 7.18
C LEU A 156 7.43 -19.95 7.83
N ALA A 157 6.91 -19.64 9.01
CA ALA A 157 7.30 -18.45 9.78
C ALA A 157 8.77 -18.45 10.20
N ARG A 158 9.37 -19.61 10.49
CA ARG A 158 10.80 -19.70 10.83
C ARG A 158 11.70 -19.64 9.61
N GLU A 159 11.26 -20.18 8.47
CA GLU A 159 12.10 -20.34 7.28
C GLU A 159 12.05 -19.13 6.35
N ASN A 160 10.89 -18.48 6.17
CA ASN A 160 10.76 -17.30 5.30
C ASN A 160 11.69 -16.12 5.69
N PRO A 161 11.81 -15.74 6.98
CA PRO A 161 12.66 -14.62 7.37
C PRO A 161 14.15 -14.89 7.12
N ARG A 162 14.56 -16.15 7.31
CA ARG A 162 15.97 -16.58 7.27
C ARG A 162 16.59 -16.44 5.88
N THR A 163 15.81 -16.56 4.82
CA THR A 163 16.36 -16.67 3.46
C THR A 163 16.45 -15.33 2.73
N SER A 164 15.53 -14.39 2.93
CA SER A 164 15.54 -13.14 2.14
C SER A 164 15.18 -11.87 2.90
N LEU A 165 14.49 -11.95 4.04
CA LEU A 165 14.17 -10.77 4.85
C LEU A 165 15.41 -10.27 5.60
N LEU A 166 16.06 -11.18 6.34
CA LEU A 166 17.22 -10.84 7.18
C LEU A 166 18.42 -10.36 6.34
N ALA A 167 18.55 -10.84 5.11
CA ALA A 167 19.63 -10.42 4.21
C ALA A 167 19.57 -8.93 3.82
N VAL A 168 18.39 -8.31 3.93
CA VAL A 168 18.13 -6.92 3.50
C VAL A 168 17.78 -6.03 4.69
N LEU A 169 17.90 -6.51 5.93
CA LEU A 169 17.53 -5.72 7.11
C LEU A 169 18.73 -5.48 8.00
N ASN A 170 18.81 -4.27 8.55
CA ASN A 170 19.75 -3.99 9.61
C ASN A 170 19.31 -4.75 10.86
N GLN A 171 20.19 -5.64 11.34
CA GLN A 171 19.94 -6.51 12.48
C GLN A 171 19.99 -5.74 13.82
N GLU A 172 20.58 -4.55 13.84
CA GLU A 172 20.62 -3.71 15.04
C GLU A 172 19.21 -3.15 15.34
N ASN A 173 18.71 -3.43 16.55
CA ASN A 173 17.37 -3.04 17.02
C ASN A 173 16.20 -3.60 16.18
N LEU A 174 16.39 -4.78 15.58
CA LEU A 174 15.34 -5.54 14.91
C LEU A 174 14.69 -6.54 15.88
N HIS A 175 13.36 -6.50 15.96
CA HIS A 175 12.54 -7.44 16.69
C HIS A 175 11.60 -8.18 15.72
N LEU A 176 11.75 -9.50 15.62
CA LEU A 176 10.83 -10.38 14.89
C LEU A 176 9.84 -10.97 15.89
N LEU A 177 8.54 -10.84 15.57
CA LEU A 177 7.42 -11.40 16.34
C LEU A 177 6.68 -12.45 15.52
#